data_AF-A0A6L7WK83-F1
#
_entry.id   AF-A0A6L7WK83-F1
#
_cell.length_a   1.000
_cell.length_b   1.000
_cell.length_c   1.000
_cell.angle_alpha   90.00
_cell.angle_beta   90.00
_cell.angle_gamma   90.00
#
_symmetry.space_group_name_H-M   'P 1'
#
loop_
_entity.id
_entity.type
_entity.pdbx_description
1 polymer ?
#
loop_
_entity_poly.entity_id
_entity_poly.type
_entity_poly.pdbx_seq_one_letter_code
_entity_poly.pdbx_strand_id
1 'polypeptide(L)'
;MTPRSVETTIARFTLGLLLVYVPVETWVSWPSGLTDPFYLVDVVAFALLLWGAVTSLRARPDVAPGVLCAGYAWSAANGWRALALRIQTLQQGGEVDVTLVWLLVISEVVALTGLALLLLLVVESRTSPRGSR
;
A
#
# COMPACT_ATOMS: atom_id res chain seq x y z
N MET A 1 -15.39 4.40 -16.20
CA MET A 1 -14.53 3.20 -16.36
C MET A 1 -15.27 2.01 -15.78
N THR A 2 -15.06 0.79 -16.29
CA THR A 2 -15.62 -0.42 -15.65
C THR A 2 -14.84 -0.73 -14.36
N PRO A 3 -15.46 -1.33 -13.32
CA PRO A 3 -14.78 -1.74 -12.09
C PRO A 3 -13.49 -2.54 -12.36
N ARG A 4 -13.58 -3.45 -13.34
CA ARG A 4 -12.45 -4.21 -13.89
C ARG A 4 -11.28 -3.33 -14.38
N SER A 5 -11.58 -2.29 -15.16
CA SER A 5 -10.55 -1.41 -15.72
C SER A 5 -9.83 -0.65 -14.62
N VAL A 6 -10.58 -0.20 -13.60
CA VAL A 6 -10.03 0.47 -12.42
C VAL A 6 -9.14 -0.49 -11.64
N GLU A 7 -9.62 -1.69 -11.31
CA GLU A 7 -8.85 -2.71 -10.58
C GLU A 7 -7.54 -3.07 -11.31
N THR A 8 -7.61 -3.30 -12.62
CA THR A 8 -6.42 -3.61 -13.44
C THR A 8 -5.43 -2.45 -13.45
N THR A 9 -5.94 -1.21 -13.50
CA THR A 9 -5.10 0.00 -13.48
C THR A 9 -4.40 0.14 -12.14
N ILE A 10 -5.12 -0.05 -11.03
CA ILE A 10 -4.55 -0.05 -9.68
C ILE A 10 -3.50 -1.15 -9.55
N ALA A 11 -3.80 -2.39 -9.96
CA ALA A 11 -2.84 -3.49 -9.87
C ALA A 11 -1.54 -3.22 -10.65
N ARG A 12 -1.64 -2.68 -11.87
CA ARG A 12 -0.45 -2.30 -12.66
C ARG A 12 0.33 -1.16 -12.01
N PHE A 13 -0.38 -0.16 -11.49
CA PHE A 13 0.23 0.93 -10.74
C PHE A 13 0.96 0.42 -9.49
N THR A 14 0.33 -0.48 -8.72
CA THR A 14 0.94 -1.13 -7.56
C THR A 14 2.22 -1.88 -7.92
N LEU A 15 2.23 -2.64 -9.03
CA LEU A 15 3.46 -3.31 -9.49
C LEU A 15 4.56 -2.32 -9.88
N GLY A 16 4.20 -1.24 -10.57
CA GLY A 16 5.16 -0.18 -10.91
C GLY A 16 5.74 0.49 -9.67
N LEU A 17 4.91 0.75 -8.66
CA LEU A 17 5.34 1.33 -7.39
C LEU A 17 6.27 0.38 -6.62
N LEU A 18 5.93 -0.91 -6.54
CA LEU A 18 6.78 -1.92 -5.88
C LEU A 18 8.14 -2.07 -6.56
N LEU A 19 8.22 -1.93 -7.89
CA LEU A 19 9.48 -1.99 -8.63
C LEU A 19 10.49 -0.92 -8.18
N VAL A 20 10.00 0.25 -7.75
CA VAL A 20 10.82 1.34 -7.24
C VAL A 20 10.98 1.25 -5.73
N TYR A 21 9.89 0.98 -5.02
CA TYR A 21 9.86 1.06 -3.56
C TYR A 21 10.68 -0.05 -2.91
N VAL A 22 10.56 -1.30 -3.37
CA VAL A 22 11.27 -2.44 -2.76
C VAL A 22 12.79 -2.26 -2.83
N PRO A 23 13.41 -1.91 -3.98
CA PRO A 23 14.85 -1.66 -4.03
C PRO A 23 15.31 -0.48 -3.16
N VAL A 24 14.56 0.63 -3.16
CA VAL A 24 14.90 1.81 -2.37
C VAL A 24 14.85 1.50 -0.88
N GLU A 25 13.77 0.87 -0.41
CA GLU A 25 13.63 0.52 1.01
C GLU A 25 14.70 -0.49 1.44
N THR A 26 14.99 -1.49 0.59
CA THR A 26 16.03 -2.49 0.85
C THR A 26 17.41 -1.85 0.92
N TRP A 27 17.71 -0.89 0.04
CA TRP A 27 18.98 -0.15 0.07
C TRP A 27 19.12 0.69 1.35
N VAL A 28 18.06 1.39 1.74
CA VAL A 28 18.04 2.24 2.95
C VAL A 28 18.14 1.42 4.22
N SER A 29 17.50 0.24 4.27
CA SER A 29 17.51 -0.64 5.45
C SER A 29 18.73 -1.55 5.54
N TRP A 30 19.55 -1.62 4.47
CA TRP A 30 20.74 -2.47 4.44
C TRP A 30 21.72 -2.23 5.60
N PRO A 31 22.06 -0.98 5.98
CA PRO A 31 23.01 -0.71 7.05
C PRO A 31 22.50 -1.11 8.44
N SER A 32 21.19 -1.01 8.67
CA SER A 32 20.51 -1.42 9.91
C SER A 32 20.26 -2.92 10.00
N GLY A 33 20.42 -3.64 8.89
CA GLY A 33 20.19 -5.07 8.76
C GLY A 33 18.76 -5.41 8.30
N LEU A 34 18.65 -6.40 7.42
CA LEU A 34 17.37 -6.85 6.84
C LEU A 34 16.48 -7.63 7.81
N THR A 35 16.93 -7.83 9.05
CA THR A 35 16.15 -8.42 10.14
C THR A 35 15.57 -7.35 11.07
N ASP A 36 15.79 -6.06 10.77
CA ASP A 36 15.20 -4.98 11.54
C ASP A 36 13.66 -5.10 11.52
N PRO A 37 12.99 -4.98 12.69
CA PRO A 37 11.54 -5.12 12.77
C PRO A 37 10.78 -4.16 11.85
N PHE A 38 11.29 -2.95 11.60
CA PHE A 38 10.63 -2.00 10.71
C PHE A 38 10.69 -2.46 9.26
N TYR A 39 11.85 -2.96 8.82
CA TYR A 39 11.97 -3.55 7.48
C TYR A 39 11.07 -4.78 7.30
N LEU A 40 10.95 -5.64 8.32
CA LEU A 40 10.05 -6.79 8.27
C LEU A 40 8.59 -6.38 8.08
N VAL A 41 8.16 -5.26 8.69
CA VAL A 41 6.81 -4.72 8.49
C VAL A 41 6.60 -4.28 7.03
N ASP A 42 7.62 -3.67 6.41
CA ASP A 42 7.56 -3.27 5.00
C ASP A 42 7.57 -4.49 4.06
N VAL A 43 8.33 -5.53 4.37
CA VAL A 43 8.33 -6.80 3.62
C VAL A 43 6.93 -7.43 3.59
N VAL A 44 6.19 -7.40 4.70
CA VAL A 44 4.79 -7.86 4.73
C VAL A 44 3.92 -7.03 3.79
N ALA A 45 4.11 -5.70 3.78
CA ALA A 45 3.41 -4.81 2.85
C ALA A 45 3.70 -5.19 1.40
N PHE A 46 4.97 -5.42 1.05
CA PHE A 46 5.41 -5.82 -0.29
C PHE A 46 4.78 -7.13 -0.71
N ALA A 47 4.77 -8.12 0.17
CA ALA A 47 4.20 -9.43 -0.10
C ALA A 47 2.69 -9.32 -0.37
N LEU A 48 1.95 -8.58 0.46
CA LEU A 48 0.50 -8.39 0.29
C LEU A 48 0.17 -7.63 -1.01
N LEU A 49 0.87 -6.52 -1.27
CA LEU A 49 0.65 -5.72 -2.47
C LEU A 49 1.02 -6.50 -3.74
N LEU A 50 2.14 -7.22 -3.74
CA LEU A 50 2.57 -8.04 -4.87
C LEU A 50 1.59 -9.18 -5.12
N TRP A 51 1.20 -9.90 -4.07
CA TRP A 51 0.25 -11.00 -4.18
C TRP A 51 -1.11 -10.51 -4.66
N GLY A 52 -1.61 -9.40 -4.10
CA GLY A 52 -2.87 -8.79 -4.52
C GLY A 52 -2.83 -8.35 -5.98
N ALA A 53 -1.77 -7.66 -6.41
CA ALA A 53 -1.64 -7.17 -7.77
C ALA A 53 -1.51 -8.32 -8.78
N VAL A 54 -0.65 -9.31 -8.50
CA VAL A 54 -0.49 -10.50 -9.37
C VAL A 54 -1.78 -11.30 -9.45
N THR A 55 -2.49 -11.48 -8.33
CA THR A 55 -3.77 -12.20 -8.31
C THR A 55 -4.84 -11.43 -9.07
N SER A 56 -4.91 -10.10 -8.93
CA SER A 56 -5.83 -9.25 -9.68
C SER A 56 -5.60 -9.28 -11.19
N LEU A 57 -4.34 -9.40 -11.62
CA LEU A 57 -4.02 -9.51 -13.05
C LEU A 57 -4.23 -10.93 -13.60
N ARG A 58 -4.12 -11.98 -12.76
CA ARG A 58 -4.24 -13.39 -13.18
C ARG A 58 -5.67 -13.93 -13.06
N ALA A 59 -6.37 -13.61 -11.97
CA ALA A 59 -7.76 -13.99 -11.76
C ALA A 59 -8.66 -12.94 -12.43
N ARG A 60 -9.67 -13.38 -13.17
CA ARG A 60 -10.70 -12.47 -13.71
C ARG A 60 -11.38 -11.71 -12.53
N PRO A 61 -11.86 -10.46 -12.76
CA PRO A 61 -11.89 -9.32 -11.81
C PRO A 61 -12.94 -9.37 -10.67
N ASP A 62 -13.27 -10.55 -10.14
CA ASP A 62 -14.30 -10.68 -9.09
C ASP A 62 -13.73 -11.15 -7.73
N VAL A 63 -12.44 -11.46 -7.63
CA VAL A 63 -11.88 -12.20 -6.47
C VAL A 63 -10.72 -11.47 -5.76
N ALA A 64 -10.01 -10.55 -6.43
CA ALA A 64 -8.73 -10.04 -5.92
C ALA A 64 -8.69 -8.68 -5.20
N PRO A 65 -9.73 -7.81 -5.15
CA PRO A 65 -9.57 -6.50 -4.52
C PRO A 65 -9.34 -6.59 -3.00
N GLY A 66 -9.74 -7.70 -2.36
CA GLY A 66 -9.55 -7.89 -0.92
C GLY A 66 -8.07 -7.95 -0.48
N VAL A 67 -7.21 -8.63 -1.26
CA VAL A 67 -5.78 -8.73 -0.92
C VAL A 67 -5.06 -7.42 -1.17
N LEU A 68 -5.40 -6.71 -2.26
CA LEU A 68 -4.90 -5.36 -2.49
C LEU A 68 -5.36 -4.39 -1.39
N CYS A 69 -6.63 -4.46 -0.95
CA CYS A 69 -7.12 -3.71 0.21
C CYS A 69 -6.27 -3.98 1.44
N ALA A 70 -5.98 -5.26 1.75
CA ALA A 70 -5.16 -5.62 2.89
C ALA A 70 -3.75 -5.03 2.79
N GLY A 71 -3.12 -5.08 1.61
CA GLY A 71 -1.81 -4.47 1.37
C GLY A 71 -1.81 -2.97 1.57
N TYR A 72 -2.76 -2.26 0.96
CA TYR A 72 -2.88 -0.80 1.10
C TYR A 72 -3.23 -0.37 2.54
N ALA A 73 -4.10 -1.11 3.23
CA ALA A 73 -4.43 -0.85 4.63
C ALA A 73 -3.23 -1.10 5.56
N TRP A 74 -2.45 -2.16 5.29
CA TRP A 74 -1.22 -2.43 6.02
C TRP A 74 -0.19 -1.30 5.83
N SER A 75 0.03 -0.87 4.58
CA SER A 75 0.92 0.26 4.27
C SER A 75 0.49 1.55 4.99
N ALA A 76 -0.81 1.88 4.96
CA ALA A 76 -1.34 3.06 5.64
C ALA A 76 -1.16 2.99 7.18
N ALA A 77 -1.47 1.83 7.78
CA ALA A 77 -1.24 1.63 9.20
C ALA A 77 0.24 1.80 9.59
N ASN A 78 1.15 1.31 8.74
CA ASN A 78 2.58 1.48 8.93
C ASN A 78 3.02 2.95 8.77
N GLY A 79 2.49 3.66 7.78
CA GLY A 79 2.76 5.09 7.57
C GLY A 79 2.29 5.93 8.76
N TRP A 80 1.10 5.65 9.28
CA TRP A 80 0.58 6.31 10.50
C TRP A 80 1.48 6.07 11.72
N ARG A 81 1.93 4.83 11.93
CA ARG A 81 2.90 4.48 12.98
C ARG A 81 4.20 5.27 12.81
N ALA A 82 4.73 5.32 11.59
CA ALA A 82 5.96 6.03 11.27
C ALA A 82 5.84 7.55 11.50
N LEU A 83 4.67 8.13 11.24
CA LEU A 83 4.38 9.54 11.52
C LEU A 83 4.30 9.80 13.02
N ALA A 84 3.61 8.94 13.77
CA ALA A 84 3.49 9.05 15.22
C ALA A 84 4.86 9.03 15.92
N LEU A 85 5.78 8.15 15.47
CA LEU A 85 7.14 8.11 15.99
C LEU A 85 7.91 9.43 15.72
N ARG A 86 7.73 10.03 14.56
CA ARG A 86 8.37 11.32 14.22
C ARG A 86 7.81 12.47 15.06
N ILE A 87 6.49 12.48 15.29
CA ILE A 87 5.86 13.44 16.21
C ILE A 87 6.43 13.27 17.62
N GLN A 88 6.58 12.03 18.09
CA GLN A 88 7.18 11.74 19.38
C GLN A 88 8.63 12.24 19.48
N THR A 89 9.44 12.04 18.44
CA THR A 89 10.81 12.58 18.37
C THR A 89 10.82 14.10 18.52
N LEU A 90 9.95 14.82 17.82
CA LEU A 90 9.83 16.28 17.96
C LEU A 90 9.41 16.70 19.37
N GLN A 91 8.45 15.99 19.97
CA GLN A 91 8.00 16.27 21.35
C GLN A 91 9.10 16.08 22.39
N GLN A 92 10.07 15.21 22.11
CA GLN A 92 11.24 14.96 22.97
C GLN A 92 12.39 15.94 22.71
N GLY A 93 12.20 16.94 21.84
CA GLY A 93 13.23 17.91 21.46
C GLY A 93 14.25 17.38 20.46
N GLY A 94 13.97 16.24 19.82
CA GLY A 94 14.78 15.71 18.73
C GLY A 94 14.49 16.41 17.40
N GLU A 95 15.36 16.17 16.42
CA GLU A 95 15.20 16.69 15.06
C GLU A 95 14.60 15.62 14.14
N VAL A 96 13.82 16.06 13.15
CA VAL A 96 13.24 15.19 12.12
C VAL A 96 13.52 15.77 10.75
N ASP A 97 13.93 14.92 9.82
CA ASP A 97 14.08 15.30 8.42
C ASP A 97 12.71 15.60 7.80
N VAL A 98 12.47 16.87 7.48
CA VAL A 98 11.23 17.38 6.88
C VAL A 98 10.97 16.74 5.51
N THR A 99 12.01 16.40 4.75
CA THR A 99 11.89 15.73 3.45
C THR A 99 11.29 14.35 3.62
N LEU A 100 11.78 13.59 4.60
CA LEU A 100 11.25 12.27 4.91
C LEU A 100 9.81 12.34 5.44
N VAL A 101 9.45 13.39 6.17
CA VAL A 101 8.06 13.63 6.60
C VAL A 101 7.15 13.84 5.39
N TRP A 102 7.55 14.67 4.43
CA TRP A 102 6.74 14.90 3.23
C TRP A 102 6.61 13.65 2.36
N LEU A 103 7.69 12.89 2.17
CA LEU A 103 7.62 11.61 1.47
C LEU A 103 6.67 10.63 2.15
N LEU A 104 6.68 10.59 3.49
CA LEU A 104 5.75 9.78 4.27
C LEU A 104 4.31 10.22 4.05
N VAL A 105 4.02 11.53 4.14
CA VAL A 105 2.67 12.08 3.91
C VAL A 105 2.17 11.76 2.51
N ILE A 106 3.01 11.93 1.48
CA ILE A 106 2.64 11.61 0.09
C ILE A 106 2.34 10.11 -0.05
N SER A 107 3.19 9.26 0.52
CA SER A 107 3.02 7.80 0.49
C SER A 107 1.72 7.38 1.19
N GLU A 108 1.38 8.04 2.30
CA GLU A 108 0.14 7.81 3.04
C GLU A 108 -1.10 8.20 2.23
N VAL A 109 -1.06 9.37 1.57
CA VAL A 109 -2.14 9.79 0.67
C VAL A 109 -2.34 8.80 -0.46
N VAL A 110 -1.26 8.30 -1.06
CA VAL A 110 -1.33 7.26 -2.10
C VAL A 110 -1.92 5.97 -1.52
N ALA A 111 -1.49 5.56 -0.33
CA ALA A 111 -1.96 4.33 0.29
C ALA A 111 -3.47 4.37 0.62
N LEU A 112 -3.91 5.46 1.26
CA LEU A 112 -5.31 5.69 1.61
C LEU A 112 -6.19 5.86 0.37
N THR A 113 -5.70 6.53 -0.68
CA THR A 113 -6.43 6.65 -1.95
C THR A 113 -6.60 5.29 -2.62
N GLY A 114 -5.53 4.48 -2.68
CA GLY A 114 -5.59 3.12 -3.21
C GLY A 114 -6.58 2.26 -2.44
N LEU A 115 -6.53 2.30 -1.11
CA LEU A 115 -7.48 1.60 -0.24
C LEU A 115 -8.92 2.05 -0.48
N ALA A 116 -9.18 3.36 -0.51
CA ALA A 116 -10.52 3.90 -0.72
C ALA A 116 -11.11 3.45 -2.06
N LEU A 117 -10.33 3.53 -3.14
CA LEU A 117 -10.76 3.08 -4.47
C LEU A 117 -11.07 1.58 -4.48
N LEU A 118 -10.23 0.75 -3.86
CA LEU A 118 -10.46 -0.69 -3.79
C LEU A 118 -11.67 -1.06 -2.93
N LEU A 119 -11.90 -0.36 -1.81
CA LEU A 119 -13.09 -0.54 -0.98
C LEU A 119 -14.36 -0.18 -1.75
N LEU A 120 -14.34 0.91 -2.52
CA LEU A 120 -15.46 1.28 -3.39
C LEU A 120 -15.76 0.17 -4.41
N LEU A 121 -14.73 -0.40 -5.06
CA LEU A 121 -14.90 -1.53 -5.97
C LEU A 121 -15.49 -2.77 -5.28
N VAL A 122 -15.05 -3.08 -4.06
CA VAL A 122 -15.62 -4.18 -3.27
C VAL A 122 -17.09 -3.94 -2.96
N VAL A 123 -17.47 -2.72 -2.56
CA VAL A 123 -18.86 -2.37 -2.27
C VAL A 123 -19.72 -2.48 -3.53
N GLU A 124 -19.29 -1.89 -4.65
CA GLU A 124 -20.02 -1.95 -5.93
C GLU A 124 -20.20 -3.38 -6.45
N SER A 125 -19.19 -4.24 -6.29
CA SER A 125 -19.26 -5.64 -6.70
C SER A 125 -20.27 -6.45 -5.89
N ARG A 126 -20.54 -6.05 -4.63
CA ARG A 126 -21.51 -6.70 -3.74
C ARG A 126 -22.93 -6.17 -3.92
N THR A 127 -23.09 -4.91 -4.33
CA THR A 127 -24.41 -4.28 -4.48
C THR A 127 -25.02 -4.47 -5.87
N SER A 128 -24.21 -4.77 -6.89
CA SER A 128 -24.73 -5.09 -8.23
C SER A 128 -25.44 -6.46 -8.24
N PRO A 129 -26.73 -6.55 -8.59
CA PRO A 129 -27.45 -7.82 -8.67
C PRO A 129 -26.74 -8.75 -9.67
N ARG A 130 -26.52 -10.01 -9.29
CA ARG A 130 -25.83 -11.04 -10.08
C ARG A 130 -26.53 -11.45 -11.40
N GLY A 131 -27.42 -10.64 -11.96
CA GLY A 131 -28.23 -11.00 -13.13
C GLY A 131 -28.44 -9.85 -14.09
N SER A 132 -27.44 -9.57 -14.94
CA SER A 132 -27.63 -9.08 -16.31
C SER A 132 -26.27 -8.79 -16.98
N ARG A 133 -25.48 -9.83 -17.26
CA ARG A 133 -24.44 -9.78 -18.30
C ARG A 133 -24.36 -11.13 -18.99
#